data_AF-A0A935QDH0-F1
#
_entry.id   AF-A0A935QDH0-F1
#
_cell.length_a   1.000
_cell.length_b   1.000
_cell.length_c   1.000
_cell.angle_alpha   90.00
_cell.angle_beta   90.00
_cell.angle_gamma   90.00
#
_symmetry.space_group_name_H-M   'P 1'
#
loop_
_entity.id
_entity.type
_entity.pdbx_description
1 polymer ?
#
loop_
_entity_poly.entity_id
_entity_poly.type
_entity_poly.pdbx_seq_one_letter_code
_entity_poly.pdbx_strand_id
1 'polypeptide(L)'
;MKRRARAPLLLLLAALAAPPTARAWVLELREVWSTDGAVVRLGDVAAGELPADAAALVLAADVAPGGTLTVDRGAVLRRLVTERLAADVVCRGPEHCVVTFAATRLDPARIEGVLRDELAAWLPRRRPTAPRRLWTSQANCRRRLWTATGL
;
A
#
# COMPACT_ATOMS: atom_id res chain seq x y z
N MET A 1 65.19 -29.46 56.03
CA MET A 1 64.08 -28.52 56.33
C MET A 1 63.54 -27.94 55.02
N LYS A 2 62.20 -27.86 54.89
CA LYS A 2 61.39 -26.97 54.01
C LYS A 2 61.58 -27.13 52.48
N ARG A 3 60.73 -27.93 51.81
CA ARG A 3 59.41 -27.58 51.21
C ARG A 3 59.49 -26.39 50.23
N ARG A 4 59.15 -26.60 48.95
CA ARG A 4 57.79 -26.36 48.39
C ARG A 4 57.77 -26.62 46.87
N ALA A 5 56.93 -27.57 46.49
CA ALA A 5 56.42 -27.74 45.14
C ALA A 5 55.19 -26.82 44.90
N ARG A 6 54.82 -26.72 43.62
CA ARG A 6 53.52 -26.27 43.04
C ARG A 6 53.45 -24.79 42.62
N ALA A 7 53.40 -24.55 41.31
CA ALA A 7 52.12 -24.32 40.61
C ALA A 7 52.31 -23.97 39.12
N PRO A 8 51.96 -24.86 38.17
CA PRO A 8 51.51 -24.44 36.85
C PRO A 8 50.04 -24.88 36.71
N LEU A 9 49.12 -24.08 37.22
CA LEU A 9 47.69 -24.43 37.22
C LEU A 9 46.83 -23.17 36.98
N LEU A 10 47.23 -22.38 35.98
CA LEU A 10 46.53 -21.15 35.59
C LEU A 10 46.38 -20.98 34.07
N LEU A 11 46.46 -22.06 33.30
CA LEU A 11 46.28 -22.02 31.83
C LEU A 11 45.11 -22.88 31.32
N LEU A 12 44.32 -23.51 32.20
CA LEU A 12 43.29 -24.47 31.80
C LEU A 12 41.83 -23.98 31.96
N LEU A 13 41.62 -22.67 32.06
CA LEU A 13 40.29 -22.07 32.29
C LEU A 13 39.81 -21.12 31.18
N ALA A 14 40.55 -21.00 30.08
CA ALA A 14 40.13 -20.19 28.92
C ALA A 14 39.37 -21.00 27.84
N ALA A 15 39.17 -22.31 28.04
CA ALA A 15 38.65 -23.21 26.99
C ALA A 15 37.15 -23.55 27.10
N LEU A 16 36.42 -23.02 28.09
CA LEU A 16 35.04 -23.46 28.37
C LEU A 16 34.02 -22.32 28.46
N ALA A 17 34.18 -21.30 27.63
CA ALA A 17 33.10 -20.38 27.30
C ALA A 17 32.85 -20.49 25.79
N ALA A 18 32.40 -21.66 25.35
CA ALA A 18 31.74 -21.73 24.05
C ALA A 18 30.55 -20.75 24.13
N PRO A 19 30.49 -19.72 23.26
CA PRO A 19 29.36 -18.81 23.26
C PRO A 19 28.08 -19.65 23.08
N PRO A 20 26.96 -19.28 23.74
CA PRO A 20 25.71 -20.00 23.54
C PRO A 20 25.45 -20.05 22.04
N THR A 21 25.52 -21.26 21.47
CA THR A 21 25.17 -21.52 20.08
C THR A 21 23.82 -20.86 19.84
N ALA A 22 23.82 -19.83 18.99
CA ALA A 22 22.61 -19.09 18.65
C ALA A 22 21.56 -20.12 18.25
N ARG A 23 20.46 -20.17 19.00
CA ARG A 23 19.41 -21.14 18.75
C ARG A 23 18.86 -20.85 17.36
N ALA A 24 18.92 -21.84 16.48
CA ALA A 24 18.36 -21.73 15.14
C ALA A 24 16.92 -21.20 15.21
N TRP A 25 16.63 -20.16 14.45
CA TRP A 25 15.31 -19.54 14.40
C TRP A 25 14.63 -19.87 13.08
N VAL A 26 13.29 -19.92 13.14
CA VAL A 26 12.49 -20.43 12.04
C VAL A 26 11.87 -19.26 11.29
N LEU A 27 12.22 -19.14 10.01
CA LEU A 27 11.50 -18.27 9.09
C LEU A 27 10.34 -19.05 8.48
N GLU A 28 9.15 -18.85 9.04
CA GLU A 28 7.91 -19.41 8.49
C GLU A 28 7.14 -18.31 7.76
N LEU A 29 7.14 -18.35 6.42
CA LEU A 29 6.39 -17.38 5.63
C LEU A 29 4.90 -17.74 5.61
N ARG A 30 4.04 -16.72 5.58
CA ARG A 30 2.62 -16.88 5.28
C ARG A 30 2.44 -17.06 3.77
N GLU A 31 1.40 -17.76 3.37
CA GLU A 31 1.01 -17.85 1.96
C GLU A 31 0.39 -16.54 1.47
N VAL A 32 -0.46 -15.95 2.30
CA VAL A 32 -1.16 -14.69 2.01
C VAL A 32 -1.14 -13.78 3.23
N TRP A 33 -0.95 -12.48 2.99
CA TRP A 33 -1.08 -11.42 3.98
C TRP A 33 -1.71 -10.17 3.36
N SER A 34 -2.34 -9.34 4.18
CA SER A 34 -2.95 -8.08 3.74
C SER A 34 -2.62 -6.94 4.69
N THR A 35 -2.48 -5.75 4.13
CA THR A 35 -2.12 -4.54 4.88
C THR A 35 -2.73 -3.28 4.30
N ASP A 36 -2.94 -2.29 5.15
CA ASP A 36 -3.28 -0.91 4.80
C ASP A 36 -2.04 0.00 4.76
N GLY A 37 -0.89 -0.48 5.23
CA GLY A 37 0.37 0.25 5.23
C GLY A 37 1.11 0.19 3.88
N ALA A 38 1.92 1.21 3.59
CA ALA A 38 2.76 1.27 2.38
C ALA A 38 4.09 0.52 2.53
N VAL A 39 4.42 0.05 3.74
CA VAL A 39 5.69 -0.61 4.08
C VAL A 39 5.40 -2.04 4.50
N VAL A 40 6.16 -2.99 3.96
CA VAL A 40 6.11 -4.40 4.32
C VAL A 40 7.42 -4.78 4.98
N ARG A 41 7.35 -5.26 6.22
CA ARG A 41 8.49 -5.80 6.95
C ARG A 41 8.44 -7.33 6.99
N LEU A 42 9.56 -7.95 7.28
CA LEU A 42 9.62 -9.41 7.41
C LEU A 42 8.74 -9.93 8.55
N GLY A 43 8.66 -9.19 9.66
CA GLY A 43 7.78 -9.53 10.78
C GLY A 43 6.29 -9.53 10.43
N ASP A 44 5.88 -8.82 9.39
CA ASP A 44 4.48 -8.75 8.96
C ASP A 44 4.07 -10.01 8.17
N VAL A 45 4.99 -10.53 7.36
CA VAL A 45 4.75 -11.68 6.46
C VAL A 45 5.12 -13.03 7.07
N ALA A 46 5.82 -13.03 8.20
CA ALA A 46 6.16 -14.26 8.92
C ALA A 46 5.03 -14.68 9.88
N ALA A 47 4.89 -15.99 10.10
CA ALA A 47 3.93 -16.57 11.05
C ALA A 47 4.53 -16.82 12.44
N GLY A 48 5.86 -16.89 12.55
CA GLY A 48 6.58 -17.24 13.78
C GLY A 48 7.33 -16.08 14.43
N GLU A 49 7.87 -16.33 15.62
CA GLU A 49 8.76 -15.38 16.30
C GLU A 49 10.07 -15.23 15.52
N LEU A 50 10.43 -13.98 15.26
CA LEU A 50 11.67 -13.59 14.60
C LEU A 50 12.55 -12.81 15.58
N PRO A 51 13.89 -12.87 15.44
CA PRO A 51 14.76 -11.90 16.07
C PRO A 51 14.34 -10.47 15.71
N ALA A 52 14.41 -9.54 16.66
CA ALA A 52 13.91 -8.17 16.49
C ALA A 52 14.49 -7.48 15.24
N ASP A 53 15.78 -7.65 14.99
CA ASP A 53 16.47 -7.06 13.83
C ASP A 53 15.97 -7.66 12.51
N ALA A 54 15.72 -8.98 12.48
CA ALA A 54 15.15 -9.65 11.31
C ALA A 54 13.69 -9.24 11.09
N ALA A 55 12.88 -9.13 12.16
CA ALA A 55 11.50 -8.68 12.07
C ALA A 55 11.37 -7.26 11.49
N ALA A 56 12.32 -6.38 11.84
CA ALA A 56 12.36 -4.99 11.38
C ALA A 56 12.81 -4.84 9.91
N LEU A 57 13.32 -5.89 9.28
CA LEU A 57 13.81 -5.85 7.91
C LEU A 57 12.70 -5.42 6.94
N VAL A 58 12.89 -4.28 6.29
CA VAL A 58 11.96 -3.78 5.27
C VAL A 58 12.14 -4.58 3.98
N LEU A 59 11.08 -5.22 3.50
CA LEU A 59 11.06 -5.99 2.26
C LEU A 59 10.65 -5.11 1.08
N ALA A 60 9.64 -4.27 1.28
CA ALA A 60 9.16 -3.30 0.30
C ALA A 60 8.67 -2.02 1.01
N ALA A 61 8.78 -0.90 0.30
CA ALA A 61 8.26 0.40 0.72
C ALA A 61 7.60 1.08 -0.48
N ASP A 62 6.73 2.05 -0.21
CA ASP A 62 6.05 2.90 -1.20
C ASP A 62 5.21 2.10 -2.22
N VAL A 63 4.58 1.02 -1.78
CA VAL A 63 3.71 0.23 -2.66
C VAL A 63 2.38 0.95 -2.87
N ALA A 64 1.94 1.01 -4.12
CA ALA A 64 0.69 1.67 -4.48
C ALA A 64 -0.52 0.97 -3.82
N PRO A 65 -1.51 1.75 -3.31
CA PRO A 65 -2.74 1.21 -2.76
C PRO A 65 -3.48 0.34 -3.78
N GLY A 66 -4.07 -0.77 -3.32
CA GLY A 66 -4.75 -1.74 -4.19
C GLY A 66 -3.81 -2.64 -5.00
N GLY A 67 -2.49 -2.49 -4.83
CA GLY A 67 -1.49 -3.34 -5.46
C GLY A 67 -1.38 -4.72 -4.83
N THR A 68 -0.61 -5.57 -5.50
CA THR A 68 -0.19 -6.89 -5.01
C THR A 68 1.33 -6.99 -5.12
N LEU A 69 1.97 -7.52 -4.07
CA LEU A 69 3.40 -7.80 -4.03
C LEU A 69 3.61 -9.29 -3.75
N THR A 70 4.47 -9.94 -4.52
CA THR A 70 4.93 -11.29 -4.22
C THR A 70 6.29 -11.21 -3.53
N VAL A 71 6.36 -11.72 -2.30
CA VAL A 71 7.60 -11.84 -1.53
C VAL A 71 8.15 -13.25 -1.70
N ASP A 72 9.27 -13.38 -2.38
CA ASP A 72 9.95 -14.66 -2.58
C ASP A 72 10.87 -14.99 -1.40
N ARG A 73 10.78 -16.23 -0.89
CA ARG A 73 11.69 -16.73 0.14
C ARG A 73 13.15 -16.58 -0.24
N GLY A 74 13.51 -16.87 -1.49
CA GLY A 74 14.87 -16.71 -1.98
C GLY A 74 15.36 -15.25 -1.95
N ALA A 75 14.48 -14.29 -2.25
CA ALA A 75 14.80 -12.87 -2.14
C ALA A 75 14.98 -12.44 -0.67
N VAL A 76 14.11 -12.92 0.23
CA VAL A 76 14.23 -12.68 1.67
C VAL A 76 15.55 -13.23 2.21
N LEU A 77 15.91 -14.48 1.88
CA LEU A 77 17.16 -15.09 2.33
C LEU A 77 18.39 -14.32 1.84
N ARG A 78 18.41 -13.91 0.56
CA ARG A 78 19.50 -13.08 0.04
C ARG A 78 19.62 -11.77 0.82
N ARG A 79 18.49 -11.14 1.16
CA ARG A 79 18.48 -9.88 1.91
C ARG A 79 18.95 -10.08 3.35
N LEU A 80 18.52 -11.15 4.04
CA LEU A 80 19.02 -11.51 5.37
C LEU A 80 20.53 -11.77 5.37
N VAL A 81 21.07 -12.41 4.33
CA VAL A 81 22.51 -12.62 4.19
C VAL A 81 23.24 -11.28 4.01
N THR A 82 22.73 -10.40 3.15
CA THR A 82 23.31 -9.06 2.93
C THR A 82 23.37 -8.25 4.22
N GLU A 83 22.31 -8.30 5.04
CA GLU A 83 22.23 -7.60 6.32
C GLU A 83 22.93 -8.34 7.48
N ARG A 84 23.57 -9.49 7.20
CA ARG A 84 24.25 -10.36 8.20
C ARG A 84 23.32 -10.88 9.30
N LEU A 85 22.04 -11.10 8.98
CA LEU A 85 21.00 -11.61 9.87
C LEU A 85 20.67 -13.10 9.64
N ALA A 86 21.27 -13.73 8.62
CA ALA A 86 20.95 -15.11 8.22
C ALA A 86 21.56 -16.22 9.11
N ALA A 87 22.05 -15.89 10.31
CA ALA A 87 22.65 -16.89 11.20
C ALA A 87 21.59 -17.89 11.68
N ASP A 88 21.84 -19.18 11.44
CA ASP A 88 21.03 -20.31 11.91
C ASP A 88 19.54 -20.24 11.51
N VAL A 89 19.25 -19.71 10.32
CA VAL A 89 17.89 -19.66 9.76
C VAL A 89 17.44 -21.03 9.23
N VAL A 90 16.27 -21.48 9.68
CA VAL A 90 15.56 -22.61 9.09
C VAL A 90 14.27 -22.12 8.43
N CYS A 91 14.09 -22.38 7.14
CA CYS A 91 12.90 -21.96 6.42
C CYS A 91 11.76 -23.00 6.50
N ARG A 92 10.53 -22.53 6.68
CA ARG A 92 9.30 -23.32 6.62
C ARG A 92 8.19 -22.58 5.86
N GLY A 93 7.15 -23.32 5.48
CA GLY A 93 5.96 -22.77 4.80
C GLY A 93 6.08 -22.76 3.27
N PRO A 94 5.43 -21.80 2.58
CA PRO A 94 5.43 -21.65 1.13
C PRO A 94 6.66 -20.86 0.62
N GLU A 95 7.03 -21.09 -0.64
CA GLU A 95 8.15 -20.39 -1.29
C GLU A 95 7.86 -18.91 -1.55
N HIS A 96 6.58 -18.55 -1.63
CA HIS A 96 6.11 -17.21 -1.93
C HIS A 96 5.05 -16.79 -0.90
N CYS A 97 5.07 -15.51 -0.54
CA CYS A 97 4.00 -14.85 0.20
C CYS A 97 3.37 -13.78 -0.68
N VAL A 98 2.05 -13.82 -0.86
CA VAL A 98 1.32 -12.80 -1.60
C VAL A 98 0.80 -11.74 -0.61
N VAL A 99 1.26 -10.51 -0.78
CA VAL A 99 0.84 -9.35 0.01
C VAL A 99 -0.13 -8.51 -0.80
N THR A 100 -1.32 -8.29 -0.25
CA THR A 100 -2.35 -7.44 -0.86
C THR A 100 -2.48 -6.13 -0.09
N PHE A 101 -2.44 -5.01 -0.81
CA PHE A 101 -2.56 -3.68 -0.22
C PHE A 101 -3.99 -3.21 -0.32
N ALA A 102 -4.56 -2.72 0.78
CA ALA A 102 -5.90 -2.17 0.78
C ALA A 102 -6.00 -1.04 -0.26
N ALA A 103 -7.02 -1.11 -1.12
CA ALA A 103 -7.31 -0.03 -2.04
C ALA A 103 -7.73 1.20 -1.24
N THR A 104 -7.26 2.38 -1.66
CA THR A 104 -7.76 3.63 -1.08
C THR A 104 -9.25 3.71 -1.33
N ARG A 105 -10.04 3.84 -0.26
CA ARG A 105 -11.48 4.06 -0.39
C ARG A 105 -11.69 5.42 -1.05
N LEU A 106 -12.13 5.41 -2.30
CA LEU A 106 -12.46 6.64 -3.01
C LEU A 106 -13.78 7.19 -2.47
N ASP A 107 -13.80 8.47 -2.10
CA ASP A 107 -15.02 9.17 -1.73
C ASP A 107 -15.82 9.50 -2.99
N PRO A 108 -17.04 8.94 -3.18
CA PRO A 108 -17.85 9.20 -4.36
C PRO A 108 -18.15 10.68 -4.56
N ALA A 109 -18.38 11.45 -3.49
CA ALA A 109 -18.68 12.87 -3.58
C ALA A 109 -17.49 13.67 -4.12
N ARG A 110 -16.28 13.30 -3.72
CA ARG A 110 -15.04 13.90 -4.24
C ARG A 110 -14.82 13.55 -5.71
N ILE A 111 -15.04 12.29 -6.11
CA ILE A 111 -14.93 11.88 -7.51
C ILE A 111 -15.93 12.65 -8.37
N GLU A 112 -17.19 12.75 -7.91
CA GLU A 112 -18.24 13.47 -8.62
C GLU A 112 -17.90 14.96 -8.79
N GLY A 113 -17.37 15.60 -7.74
CA GLY A 113 -16.91 16.98 -7.79
C GLY A 113 -15.84 17.20 -8.87
N VAL A 114 -14.78 16.39 -8.85
CA VAL A 114 -13.69 16.48 -9.84
C VAL A 114 -14.21 16.23 -11.27
N LEU A 115 -15.04 15.19 -11.46
CA LEU A 115 -15.62 14.88 -12.77
C LEU A 115 -16.51 16.01 -13.28
N ARG A 116 -17.32 16.62 -12.40
CA ARG A 116 -18.20 17.72 -12.76
C ARG A 116 -17.40 18.94 -13.19
N ASP A 117 -16.34 19.27 -12.47
CA ASP A 117 -15.48 20.42 -12.77
C ASP A 117 -14.73 20.23 -14.10
N GLU A 118 -14.16 19.04 -14.31
CA GLU A 118 -13.53 18.66 -15.59
C GLU A 118 -14.55 18.73 -16.74
N LEU A 119 -15.70 18.06 -16.61
CA LEU A 119 -16.74 18.07 -17.65
C LEU A 119 -17.27 19.47 -17.95
N ALA A 120 -17.39 20.34 -16.94
CA ALA A 120 -17.83 21.72 -17.13
C ALA A 120 -16.88 22.53 -18.02
N ALA A 121 -15.58 22.21 -18.03
CA ALA A 121 -14.62 22.82 -18.94
C ALA A 121 -14.84 22.43 -20.40
N TRP A 122 -15.32 21.21 -20.65
CA TRP A 122 -15.57 20.67 -21.99
C TRP A 122 -16.99 20.93 -22.50
N LEU A 123 -17.95 21.17 -21.60
CA LEU A 123 -19.33 21.41 -21.99
C LEU A 123 -19.49 22.79 -22.64
N PRO A 124 -20.15 22.88 -23.80
CA PRO A 124 -20.43 24.16 -24.42
C PRO A 124 -21.25 25.01 -23.45
N ARG A 125 -20.78 26.23 -23.18
CA ARG A 125 -21.51 27.19 -22.34
C ARG A 125 -22.94 27.28 -22.86
N ARG A 126 -23.92 26.97 -22.00
CA ARG A 126 -25.34 27.16 -22.35
C ARG A 126 -25.48 28.58 -22.84
N ARG A 127 -25.74 28.75 -24.14
CA ARG A 127 -26.13 30.06 -24.65
C ARG A 127 -27.40 30.46 -23.89
N PRO A 128 -27.50 31.70 -23.40
CA PRO A 128 -28.76 32.16 -22.82
C PRO A 128 -29.85 31.87 -23.85
N THR A 129 -30.81 31.03 -23.47
CA THR A 129 -31.97 30.75 -24.31
C THR A 129 -32.57 32.10 -24.62
N ALA A 130 -32.51 32.50 -25.90
CA ALA A 130 -33.10 33.76 -26.33
C ALA A 130 -34.53 33.79 -25.78
N PRO A 131 -34.96 34.91 -25.15
CA PRO A 131 -36.28 34.98 -24.57
C PRO A 131 -37.27 34.57 -25.66
N ARG A 132 -38.08 33.55 -25.34
CA ARG A 132 -39.09 33.00 -26.24
C ARG A 132 -39.90 34.20 -26.73
N ARG A 133 -39.69 34.63 -27.98
CA ARG A 133 -40.44 35.73 -28.56
C ARG A 133 -41.89 35.26 -28.55
N LEU A 134 -42.66 35.71 -27.56
CA LEU A 134 -44.10 35.57 -27.54
C LEU A 134 -44.58 36.28 -28.79
N TRP A 135 -45.02 35.51 -29.77
CA TRP A 135 -45.53 35.99 -31.03
C TRP A 135 -46.84 36.72 -30.72
N THR A 136 -46.77 38.02 -30.45
CA THR A 136 -47.96 38.86 -30.22
C THR A 136 -48.69 39.02 -31.54
N SER A 137 -49.57 38.06 -31.84
CA SER A 137 -50.58 38.07 -32.89
C SER A 137 -51.68 39.11 -32.60
N GLN A 138 -51.32 40.39 -32.41
CA GLN A 138 -52.29 41.47 -32.18
C GLN A 138 -52.35 42.49 -33.31
N ALA A 139 -51.40 42.49 -34.25
CA ALA A 139 -51.34 43.50 -35.31
C ALA A 139 -52.31 43.27 -36.49
N ASN A 140 -52.94 42.10 -36.62
CA ASN A 140 -53.72 41.75 -37.83
C ASN A 140 -55.24 41.72 -37.69
N CYS A 141 -55.83 41.99 -36.52
CA CYS A 141 -57.29 41.95 -36.35
C CYS A 141 -58.02 43.27 -36.65
N ARG A 142 -57.33 44.40 -36.88
CA ARG A 142 -57.99 45.72 -37.01
C ARG A 142 -58.29 46.20 -38.44
N ARG A 143 -57.95 45.44 -39.49
CA ARG A 143 -58.03 45.94 -40.89
C ARG A 143 -59.17 45.36 -41.75
N ARG A 144 -60.21 44.76 -41.16
CA ARG A 144 -61.34 44.14 -41.89
C ARG A 144 -62.74 44.54 -41.40
N LEU A 145 -62.96 45.82 -41.08
CA LEU A 145 -64.31 46.29 -40.68
C LEU A 145 -64.81 47.55 -41.42
N TRP A 146 -64.21 47.96 -42.54
CA TRP A 146 -64.56 49.23 -43.21
C TRP A 146 -64.91 49.09 -44.71
N THR A 147 -65.67 48.07 -45.11
CA THR A 147 -66.25 47.99 -46.47
C THR A 147 -67.68 47.44 -46.46
N ALA A 148 -68.56 48.05 -45.67
CA ALA A 148 -70.00 47.77 -45.73
C ALA A 148 -70.82 49.02 -45.36
N THR A 149 -70.67 50.12 -46.12
CA THR A 149 -71.70 51.18 -46.15
C THR A 149 -71.58 52.01 -47.43
N GLY A 150 -72.61 51.96 -48.27
CA GLY A 150 -73.02 53.04 -49.18
C GLY A 150 -72.36 53.10 -50.56
N LEU A 151 -72.99 52.52 -51.58
CA LEU A 151 -73.92 53.19 -52.51
C LEU A 151 -74.30 52.24 -53.64
#